data_AF-A0A3B9GYI4-F1
#
_entry.id   AF-A0A3B9GYI4-F1
#
_cell.length_a   1.000
_cell.length_b   1.000
_cell.length_c   1.000
_cell.angle_alpha   90.00
_cell.angle_beta   90.00
_cell.angle_gamma   90.00
#
_symmetry.space_group_name_H-M   'P 1'
#
loop_
_entity.id
_entity.type
_entity.pdbx_description
1 polymer ?
#
loop_
_entity_poly.entity_id
_entity_poly.type
_entity_poly.pdbx_seq_one_letter_code
_entity_poly.pdbx_strand_id
1 'polypeptide(L)' 'DEATNDGKPVSALTDFSLTVKPGEFVALVGPSGAGKTTVFRLALRLFDPQSGQVTLDGIASAE' A
#
# COMPACT_ATOMS: atom_id res chain seq x y z
N ASP A 1 2.20 -15.47 5.90
CA ASP A 1 3.47 -15.76 5.24
C ASP A 1 4.37 -14.55 5.43
N GLU A 2 5.15 -14.53 6.51
CA GLU A 2 6.06 -13.41 6.76
C GLU A 2 7.32 -13.64 5.94
N ALA A 3 7.49 -12.86 4.87
CA ALA A 3 8.77 -12.79 4.20
C ALA A 3 9.79 -12.26 5.22
N THR A 4 10.82 -13.04 5.54
CA THR A 4 11.88 -12.63 6.47
C THR A 4 13.22 -12.50 5.75
N ASN A 5 13.96 -11.42 6.00
CA ASN A 5 15.39 -11.31 5.68
C ASN A 5 16.15 -11.36 7.01
N ASP A 6 17.11 -12.28 7.12
CA ASP A 6 17.93 -12.46 8.33
C ASP A 6 17.12 -12.62 9.64
N GLY A 7 15.96 -13.28 9.55
CA GLY A 7 15.06 -13.51 10.68
C GLY A 7 14.23 -12.29 11.11
N LYS A 8 14.29 -11.19 10.36
CA LYS A 8 13.45 -10.01 10.58
C LYS A 8 12.29 -9.97 9.59
N PRO A 9 11.06 -9.64 10.01
CA PRO A 9 9.94 -9.46 9.11
C PRO A 9 10.26 -8.35 8.10
N VAL A 10 10.02 -8.63 6.82
CA VAL A 10 10.21 -7.68 5.73
C VAL A 10 8.92 -6.93 5.53
N SER A 11 8.97 -5.61 5.70
CA SER A 11 7.84 -4.76 5.35
C SER A 11 7.72 -4.62 3.84
N ALA A 12 6.51 -4.85 3.32
CA ALA A 12 6.23 -4.68 1.89
C ALA A 12 6.20 -3.21 1.47
N LEU A 13 5.88 -2.29 2.39
CA LEU A 13 5.85 -0.85 2.20
C LEU A 13 6.34 -0.16 3.47
N THR A 14 7.30 0.75 3.35
CA THR A 14 7.83 1.53 4.49
C THR A 14 7.74 3.01 4.12
N ASP A 15 7.13 3.82 4.98
CA ASP A 15 6.95 5.27 4.81
C ASP A 15 6.43 5.68 3.41
N PHE A 16 5.45 4.94 2.91
CA PHE A 16 4.84 5.20 1.60
C PHE A 16 3.69 6.20 1.72
N SER A 17 3.65 7.19 0.83
CA SER A 17 2.55 8.17 0.71
C SER A 17 2.22 8.41 -0.75
N LEU A 18 0.92 8.38 -1.08
CA LEU A 18 0.40 8.68 -2.41
C LEU A 18 -0.95 9.39 -2.27
N THR A 19 -1.14 10.45 -3.05
CA THR A 19 -2.43 11.12 -3.22
C THR A 19 -2.73 11.20 -4.70
N VAL A 20 -3.89 10.67 -5.11
CA VAL A 20 -4.37 10.73 -6.50
C VAL A 20 -5.57 11.66 -6.54
N LYS A 21 -5.51 12.71 -7.37
CA LYS A 21 -6.59 13.68 -7.50
C LYS A 21 -7.68 13.18 -8.46
N PRO A 22 -8.92 13.67 -8.35
CA PRO A 22 -9.95 13.38 -9.34
C PRO A 22 -9.49 13.72 -10.76
N GLY A 23 -9.64 12.76 -11.68
CA GLY A 23 -9.21 12.90 -13.08
C GLY A 23 -7.72 12.66 -13.33
N GLU A 24 -6.92 12.39 -12.30
CA GLU A 24 -5.51 12.08 -12.46
C GLU A 24 -5.29 10.61 -12.87
N PHE A 25 -4.37 10.38 -13.81
CA PHE A 25 -3.93 9.04 -14.19
C PHE A 25 -2.53 8.79 -13.65
N VAL A 26 -2.38 7.83 -12.74
CA VAL A 26 -1.12 7.48 -12.08
C VAL A 26 -0.72 6.06 -12.43
N ALA A 27 0.54 5.87 -12.82
CA ALA A 27 1.13 4.55 -13.04
C ALA A 27 2.17 4.22 -11.95
N LEU A 28 2.00 3.08 -11.28
CA LEU A 28 3.02 2.52 -10.38
C LEU A 28 3.97 1.61 -11.16
N VAL A 29 5.25 1.98 -11.24
CA VAL A 29 6.30 1.22 -11.95
C VAL A 29 7.44 0.86 -11.01
N GLY A 30 8.12 -0.25 -11.30
CA GLY A 30 9.25 -0.73 -10.49
C GLY A 30 9.49 -2.23 -10.64
N PRO A 31 10.61 -2.76 -10.14
CA PRO A 31 10.99 -4.17 -10.27
C PRO A 31 9.99 -5.11 -9.57
N SER A 32 10.05 -6.41 -9.89
CA SER A 32 9.27 -7.42 -9.16
C SER A 32 9.62 -7.37 -7.66
N GLY A 33 8.61 -7.53 -6.79
CA GLY A 33 8.80 -7.44 -5.34
C GLY A 33 8.79 -6.02 -4.74
N ALA A 34 8.77 -4.96 -5.55
CA ALA A 34 8.80 -3.56 -5.05
C ALA A 34 7.50 -3.08 -4.35
N GLY A 35 6.59 -3.96 -3.95
CA GLY A 35 5.38 -3.58 -3.21
C GLY A 35 4.20 -3.04 -4.05
N LYS A 36 4.30 -2.96 -5.39
CA LYS A 36 3.23 -2.43 -6.27
C LYS A 36 1.87 -3.10 -6.03
N THR A 37 1.81 -4.43 -6.09
CA THR A 37 0.58 -5.18 -5.84
C THR A 37 0.05 -4.96 -4.42
N THR A 38 0.95 -4.75 -3.44
CA THR A 38 0.57 -4.44 -2.06
C THR A 38 -0.14 -3.09 -1.97
N VAL A 39 0.35 -2.06 -2.68
CA VAL A 39 -0.32 -0.74 -2.74
C VAL A 39 -1.75 -0.88 -3.26
N PHE A 40 -1.95 -1.61 -4.37
CA PHE A 40 -3.30 -1.83 -4.91
C PHE A 40 -4.19 -2.63 -3.95
N ARG A 41 -3.66 -3.65 -3.27
CA ARG A 41 -4.44 -4.43 -2.31
C ARG A 41 -4.87 -3.61 -1.10
N LEU A 42 -4.03 -2.69 -0.61
CA LEU A 42 -4.39 -1.73 0.43
C LEU A 42 -5.45 -0.74 -0.08
N ALA A 43 -5.27 -0.18 -1.28
CA ALA A 43 -6.24 0.74 -1.89
C ALA A 43 -7.62 0.09 -2.10
N LEU A 44 -7.64 -1.20 -2.46
CA LEU A 44 -8.85 -2.00 -2.62
C LEU A 44 -9.40 -2.57 -1.29
N ARG A 45 -8.79 -2.21 -0.14
CA ARG A 45 -9.17 -2.72 1.20
C ARG A 45 -9.22 -4.24 1.30
N LEU A 46 -8.30 -4.91 0.60
CA LEU A 46 -8.08 -6.36 0.76
C LEU A 46 -7.19 -6.68 1.99
N PHE A 47 -6.48 -5.67 2.51
CA PHE A 47 -5.73 -5.72 3.77
C PHE A 47 -5.78 -4.36 4.45
N ASP A 48 -5.57 -4.34 5.76
CA ASP A 48 -5.37 -3.12 6.53
C ASP A 48 -3.87 -2.80 6.67
N PRO A 49 -3.49 -1.51 6.66
CA PRO A 49 -2.12 -1.11 6.90
C PRO A 49 -1.75 -1.34 8.38
N GLN A 50 -0.50 -1.77 8.64
CA GLN A 50 0.01 -1.93 10.01
C GLN A 50 0.18 -0.57 10.72
N SER A 51 0.34 0.52 9.97
CA SER A 51 0.40 1.89 10.47
C SER A 51 -0.02 2.88 9.37
N GLY A 52 -0.50 4.07 9.75
CA GLY A 52 -1.03 5.07 8.81
C GLY A 52 -2.48 4.78 8.42
N GLN A 53 -2.92 5.31 7.26
CA GLN A 53 -4.31 5.18 6.81
C GLN A 53 -4.42 5.14 5.29
N VAL A 54 -5.50 4.53 4.80
CA VAL A 54 -5.93 4.55 3.40
C VAL A 54 -7.32 5.17 3.33
N THR A 55 -7.47 6.23 2.55
CA THR A 55 -8.74 6.94 2.35
C THR A 55 -9.15 6.90 0.88
N LEU A 56 -10.42 6.63 0.60
CA LEU A 56 -11.02 6.77 -0.73
C LEU A 56 -12.01 7.94 -0.67
N ASP A 57 -11.87 8.90 -1.58
CA ASP A 57 -12.67 10.14 -1.61
C ASP A 57 -12.68 10.90 -0.27
N GLY A 58 -11.56 10.87 0.46
CA GLY A 58 -11.42 11.50 1.78
C GLY A 58 -12.10 10.75 2.92
N ILE A 59 -12.80 9.65 2.63
CA ILE A 59 -13.41 8.80 3.64
C ILE A 59 -12.40 7.72 4.02
N ALA A 60 -12.01 7.71 5.29
CA ALA A 60 -11.36 6.55 5.86
C ALA A 60 -12.37 5.39 5.80
N SER A 61 -12.04 4.31 5.11
CA SER A 61 -12.84 3.09 5.25
C SER A 61 -12.68 2.65 6.71
N ALA A 62 -13.72 2.90 7.49
CA ALA A 62 -13.88 2.36 8.82
C ALA A 62 -14.24 0.86 8.70
N GLU A 63 -14.00 0.11 9.78
CA GLU A 63 -14.68 -1.17 10.02
C GLU A 63 -16.19 -1.07 9.76
#